data_AF-A0A957V5D6-F1
#
_entry.id   AF-A0A957V5D6-F1
#
_cell.length_a   1.000
_cell.length_b   1.000
_cell.length_c   1.000
_cell.angle_alpha   90.00
_cell.angle_beta   90.00
_cell.angle_gamma   90.00
#
_symmetry.space_group_name_H-M   'P 1'
#
loop_
_entity.id
_entity.type
_entity.pdbx_description
1 polymer ?
#
loop_
_entity_poly.entity_id
_entity_poly.type
_entity_poly.pdbx_seq_one_letter_code
_entity_poly.pdbx_strand_id
1 'polypeptide(L)'
;EEFRRQIQANPRNFIAQPTINLSRAPCFLEGQVEARHVDLRPYILYGERVTIVPGGLTRVALRRGSLVVNSSQGGGSKDTWVLHE
;
A
#
# COMPACT_ATOMS: atom_id res chain seq x y z
N GLU A 1 -24.62 2.10 6.43
CA GLU A 1 -25.13 1.63 7.74
C GLU A 1 -24.29 0.56 8.42
N GLU A 2 -23.77 -0.43 7.71
CA GLU A 2 -23.04 -1.54 8.34
C GLU A 2 -21.77 -1.10 9.09
N PHE A 3 -20.88 -0.34 8.46
CA PHE A 3 -19.68 0.19 9.14
C PHE A 3 -20.02 1.10 10.31
N ARG A 4 -21.09 1.91 10.22
CA ARG A 4 -21.55 2.74 11.34
C ARG A 4 -21.89 1.88 12.55
N ARG A 5 -22.65 0.80 12.35
CA ARG A 5 -23.00 -0.14 13.43
C ARG A 5 -21.77 -0.80 14.03
N GLN A 6 -20.82 -1.23 13.20
CA GLN A 6 -19.57 -1.85 13.69
C GLN A 6 -18.72 -0.88 14.50
N ILE A 7 -18.58 0.38 14.03
CA ILE A 7 -17.87 1.45 14.75
C ILE A 7 -18.55 1.74 16.09
N GLN A 8 -19.88 1.85 16.12
CA GLN A 8 -20.63 2.08 17.37
C GLN A 8 -20.47 0.92 18.35
N ALA A 9 -20.43 -0.32 17.87
CA ALA A 9 -20.29 -1.51 18.72
C ALA A 9 -18.89 -1.66 19.34
N ASN A 10 -17.82 -1.29 18.63
CA ASN A 10 -16.45 -1.37 19.16
C ASN A 10 -15.56 -0.23 18.63
N PRO A 11 -15.74 1.01 19.10
CA PRO A 11 -15.10 2.19 18.50
C PRO A 11 -13.58 2.19 18.61
N ARG A 12 -13.02 1.57 19.65
CA ARG A 12 -11.56 1.47 19.86
C ARG A 12 -10.85 0.64 18.78
N ASN A 13 -11.59 -0.18 18.03
CA ASN A 13 -11.05 -1.02 16.97
C ASN A 13 -11.05 -0.34 15.59
N PHE A 14 -11.45 0.92 15.51
CA PHE A 14 -11.52 1.68 14.27
C PHE A 14 -10.71 2.97 14.36
N ILE A 15 -10.09 3.34 13.24
CA ILE A 15 -9.48 4.64 13.03
C ILE A 15 -10.05 5.25 11.76
N ALA A 16 -10.01 6.57 11.66
CA ALA A 16 -10.36 7.30 10.46
C ALA A 16 -9.20 8.22 10.06
N GLN A 17 -8.98 8.36 8.77
CA GLN A 17 -7.98 9.26 8.20
C GLN A 17 -8.61 9.96 6.99
N PRO A 18 -8.22 11.22 6.69
CA PRO A 18 -8.59 11.85 5.43
C PRO A 18 -8.13 10.99 4.25
N THR A 19 -8.94 10.93 3.20
CA THR A 19 -8.55 10.21 1.99
C THR A 19 -7.39 10.94 1.32
N ILE A 20 -6.26 10.26 1.17
CA ILE A 20 -5.09 10.78 0.46
C ILE A 20 -5.13 10.24 -0.97
N ASN A 21 -4.75 11.09 -1.93
CA ASN A 21 -4.51 10.67 -3.30
C ASN A 21 -3.20 9.88 -3.38
N LEU A 22 -3.29 8.56 -3.21
CA LEU A 22 -2.14 7.68 -3.35
C LEU A 22 -1.53 7.79 -4.75
N SER A 23 -0.19 7.79 -4.82
CA SER A 23 0.51 7.73 -6.10
C SER A 23 0.14 6.46 -6.87
N ARG A 24 0.32 6.50 -8.19
CA ARG A 24 0.03 5.37 -9.06
C ARG A 24 1.25 5.00 -9.87
N ALA A 25 1.44 3.69 -10.09
CA ALA A 25 2.49 3.16 -10.95
C ALA A 25 1.89 2.34 -12.10
N PRO A 26 2.56 2.28 -13.28
CA PRO A 26 2.13 1.43 -14.38
C PRO A 26 2.09 -0.06 -14.01
N CYS A 27 0.98 -0.71 -14.33
CA CYS A 27 0.76 -2.14 -14.13
C CYS A 27 0.28 -2.77 -15.43
N PHE A 28 0.91 -3.87 -15.83
CA PHE A 28 0.47 -4.66 -16.97
C PHE A 28 -0.56 -5.68 -16.48
N LEU A 29 -1.82 -5.46 -16.84
CA LEU A 29 -2.97 -6.25 -16.40
C LEU A 29 -3.88 -6.48 -17.60
N GLU A 30 -4.38 -7.70 -17.80
CA GLU A 30 -5.36 -8.01 -18.85
C GLU A 30 -4.91 -7.56 -20.26
N GLY A 31 -3.60 -7.63 -20.54
CA GLY A 31 -3.03 -7.24 -21.83
C GLY A 31 -2.87 -5.73 -22.05
N GLN A 32 -3.14 -4.90 -21.04
CA GLN A 32 -3.02 -3.44 -21.13
C GLN A 32 -2.16 -2.87 -20.00
N VAL A 33 -1.53 -1.72 -20.26
CA VAL A 33 -0.82 -0.96 -19.23
C VAL A 33 -1.77 0.05 -18.61
N GLU A 34 -2.04 -0.10 -17.32
CA GLU A 34 -2.89 0.80 -16.57
C GLU A 34 -2.24 1.28 -15.28
N ALA A 35 -2.59 2.49 -14.84
CA ALA A 35 -2.17 3.02 -13.56
C ALA A 35 -2.92 2.34 -12.41
N ARG A 36 -2.21 1.90 -11.37
CA ARG A 36 -2.77 1.38 -10.12
C ARG A 36 -2.13 2.06 -8.92
N HIS A 37 -2.90 2.22 -7.84
CA HIS A 37 -2.39 2.78 -6.60
C HIS A 37 -1.35 1.86 -5.98
N VAL A 38 -0.27 2.45 -5.50
CA VAL A 38 0.83 1.74 -4.86
C VAL A 38 1.12 2.33 -3.49
N ASP A 39 1.66 1.49 -2.61
CA ASP A 39 2.32 1.94 -1.41
C ASP A 39 3.69 1.28 -1.25
N LEU A 40 4.56 1.91 -0.47
CA LEU A 40 5.93 1.46 -0.25
C LEU A 40 6.14 1.21 1.25
N ARG A 41 6.64 0.02 1.57
CA ARG A 41 7.11 -0.34 2.90
C ARG A 41 8.63 -0.48 2.88
N PRO A 42 9.38 0.57 3.27
CA PRO A 42 10.80 0.43 3.53
C PRO A 42 11.04 -0.34 4.84
N TYR A 43 12.26 -0.83 5.01
CA TYR A 43 12.68 -1.53 6.22
C TYR A 43 13.85 -0.79 6.87
N ILE A 44 13.59 -0.29 8.08
CA ILE A 44 14.58 0.39 8.91
C ILE A 44 15.15 -0.65 9.88
N LEU A 45 16.47 -0.77 9.92
CA LEU A 45 17.21 -1.62 10.84
C LEU A 45 17.76 -0.77 11.98
N TYR A 46 17.57 -1.23 13.21
CA TYR A 46 18.01 -0.55 14.43
C TYR A 46 18.96 -1.46 15.22
N GLY A 47 20.13 -0.92 15.58
CA GLY A 47 21.17 -1.57 16.37
C GLY A 47 22.13 -0.52 16.92
N GLU A 48 23.44 -0.72 16.77
CA GLU A 48 24.44 0.33 17.09
C GLU A 48 24.18 1.62 16.30
N ARG A 49 23.67 1.49 15.07
CA ARG A 49 23.29 2.59 14.18
C ARG A 49 21.92 2.33 13.57
N VAL A 50 21.24 3.41 13.19
CA VAL A 50 19.99 3.35 12.43
C VAL A 50 20.34 3.34 10.95
N THR A 51 19.92 2.32 10.21
CA THR A 51 20.18 2.19 8.78
C THR A 51 18.91 1.81 8.03
N ILE A 52 18.81 2.22 6.78
CA ILE A 52 17.72 1.83 5.87
C ILE A 52 18.28 0.96 4.74
N VAL A 53 17.59 -0.13 4.41
CA VAL A 53 17.95 -0.94 3.24
C VAL A 53 17.60 -0.14 1.98
N PRO A 54 18.46 -0.09 0.94
CA PRO A 54 18.15 0.56 -0.34
C PRO A 54 17.13 -0.27 -1.13
N GLY A 55 15.89 -0.30 -0.64
CA GLY A 55 14.80 -1.10 -1.19
C GLY A 55 13.58 -1.11 -0.27
N GLY A 56 12.63 -1.97 -0.58
CA GLY A 56 11.42 -2.13 0.20
C GLY A 56 10.39 -3.00 -0.50
N LEU A 57 9.29 -3.27 0.19
CA LEU A 57 8.14 -3.95 -0.39
C LEU A 57 7.21 -2.90 -1.00
N THR A 58 7.10 -2.87 -2.33
CA THR A 58 6.04 -2.11 -3.00
C THR A 58 4.82 -3.00 -3.15
N ARG A 59 3.65 -2.54 -2.69
CA ARG A 59 2.36 -3.22 -2.89
C ARG A 59 1.49 -2.45 -3.87
N VAL A 60 0.61 -3.17 -4.54
CA VAL A 60 -0.24 -2.64 -5.62
C VAL A 60 -1.69 -3.02 -5.39
N ALA A 61 -2.59 -2.04 -5.45
CA ALA A 61 -4.03 -2.30 -5.49
C ALA A 61 -4.43 -2.75 -6.91
N LEU A 62 -4.62 -4.04 -7.15
CA LEU A 62 -4.84 -4.56 -8.52
C LEU A 62 -6.22 -4.19 -9.08
N ARG A 63 -7.23 -4.06 -8.21
CA ARG A 63 -8.58 -3.63 -8.60
C ARG A 63 -8.55 -2.15 -8.99
N ARG A 64 -9.07 -1.84 -10.19
CA ARG A 64 -9.18 -0.47 -10.71
C ARG A 64 -9.89 0.45 -9.71
N GLY A 65 -9.28 1.59 -9.40
CA GLY A 65 -9.81 2.60 -8.46
C GLY A 65 -9.75 2.23 -6.98
N SER A 66 -9.27 1.03 -6.63
CA SER A 66 -9.11 0.63 -5.23
C SER A 66 -7.92 1.33 -4.58
N LEU A 67 -8.09 1.77 -3.33
CA LEU A 67 -7.01 2.22 -2.44
C LEU A 67 -6.49 1.07 -1.56
N VAL A 68 -7.11 -0.10 -1.63
CA VAL A 68 -6.76 -1.27 -0.81
C VAL A 68 -5.63 -2.04 -1.50
N VAL A 69 -4.43 -1.96 -0.92
CA VAL A 69 -3.23 -2.66 -1.39
C VAL A 69 -2.98 -4.00 -0.67
N ASN A 70 -3.85 -4.39 0.26
CA ASN A 70 -3.65 -5.56 1.11
C ASN A 70 -3.72 -6.86 0.30
N SER A 71 -2.75 -7.76 0.46
CA SER A 71 -2.64 -8.99 -0.34
C SER A 71 -3.81 -9.93 -0.12
N SER A 72 -4.34 -10.00 1.12
CA SER A 72 -5.54 -10.79 1.46
C SER A 72 -6.81 -10.33 0.74
N GLN A 73 -6.80 -9.14 0.13
CA GLN A 73 -7.91 -8.56 -0.61
C GLN A 73 -7.58 -8.32 -2.09
N GLY A 74 -6.65 -9.12 -2.64
CA GLY A 74 -6.28 -9.06 -4.06
C GLY A 74 -5.21 -8.01 -4.37
N GLY A 75 -4.40 -7.64 -3.38
CA GLY A 75 -3.20 -6.81 -3.59
C GLY A 75 -2.05 -7.60 -4.21
N GLY A 76 -1.34 -6.97 -5.15
CA GLY A 76 -0.11 -7.50 -5.73
C GLY A 76 1.14 -6.87 -5.11
N SER A 77 2.31 -7.25 -5.59
CA SER A 77 3.58 -6.61 -5.24
C SER A 77 4.40 -6.25 -6.48
N LYS A 78 5.32 -5.30 -6.31
CA LYS A 78 6.32 -4.90 -7.30
C LYS A 78 7.67 -4.85 -6.64
N ASP A 79 8.70 -5.10 -7.44
CA ASP A 79 10.07 -4.83 -7.03
C ASP A 79 10.29 -3.31 -6.87
N THR A 80 11.13 -2.93 -5.91
CA THR A 80 11.44 -1.53 -5.59
C THR A 80 12.89 -1.27 -5.92
N TRP A 81 13.14 -0.51 -6.97
CA TRP A 81 14.51 -0.15 -7.37
C TRP A 81 14.90 1.20 -6.78
N VAL A 82 15.97 1.19 -5.98
CA VAL A 82 16.66 2.40 -5.54
C VAL A 82 17.91 2.51 -6.38
N LEU A 83 18.00 3.57 -7.19
CA LEU A 83 19.14 3.78 -8.06
C LEU A 83 20.30 4.39 -7.24
N HIS A 84 21.52 3.95 -7.55
CA HIS A 84 22.74 4.59 -7.08
C HIS A 84 23.29 5.50 -8.19
N GLU A 85 23.95 6.59 -7.78
CA GLU A 85 24.70 7.47 -8.70
C GLU A 85 25.96 6.79 -9.23
#